data_AF-A0A9Q3E526-F1
#
_entry.id   AF-A0A9Q3E526-F1
#
_cell.length_a   1.000
_cell.length_b   1.000
_cell.length_c   1.000
_cell.angle_alpha   90.00
_cell.angle_beta   90.00
_cell.angle_gamma   90.00
#
_symmetry.space_group_name_H-M   'P 1'
#
loop_
_entity.id
_entity.type
_entity.pdbx_description
1 polymer ?
#
loop_
_entity_poly.entity_id
_entity_poly.type
_entity_poly.pdbx_seq_one_letter_code
_entity_poly.pdbx_strand_id
1 'polypeptide(L)'
;MDWVTGLVPGGKENSNAFLVIVDRYIKSVRFLPCHKEDTAMDTALLFWNNIISTCGVPKIIISDRDPKFTSEFWTNLHDMLGYTHDWVTLLPAVQLDYNTSQHSTTGKSPSPVEKGWNPLFPVDHLKKDLLTIHPTVKDFHDMWKRACDKAARCIAEAKEYNKQRWDKSHMEPDFKEGD
;
A
#
# COMPACT_ATOMS: atom_id res chain seq x y z
N MET A 1 -2.01 -4.35 -8.69
CA MET A 1 -0.98 -4.30 -9.73
C MET A 1 -1.27 -5.42 -10.69
N ASP A 2 -1.05 -5.17 -11.97
CA ASP A 2 -1.49 -6.04 -13.05
C ASP A 2 -0.55 -5.88 -14.25
N TRP A 3 -0.38 -6.94 -15.04
CA TRP A 3 0.45 -6.95 -16.23
C TRP A 3 -0.39 -6.80 -17.48
N VAL A 4 0.02 -5.89 -18.35
CA VAL A 4 -0.52 -5.82 -19.71
C VAL A 4 0.55 -6.35 -20.66
N THR A 5 0.25 -7.48 -21.30
CA THR A 5 1.17 -8.20 -22.21
C THR A 5 0.62 -8.24 -23.64
N GLY A 6 1.45 -8.69 -24.58
CA GLY A 6 1.04 -8.85 -25.99
C GLY A 6 1.10 -7.56 -26.79
N LEU A 7 1.91 -6.59 -26.36
CA LEU A 7 2.12 -5.35 -27.08
C LEU A 7 3.16 -5.54 -28.18
N VAL A 8 3.03 -4.76 -29.24
CA VAL A 8 4.08 -4.68 -30.27
C VAL A 8 5.33 -4.10 -29.59
N PRO A 9 6.51 -4.75 -29.73
CA PRO A 9 7.75 -4.26 -29.13
C PRO A 9 8.02 -2.81 -29.53
N GLY A 10 8.31 -1.96 -28.55
CA GLY A 10 8.49 -0.53 -28.79
C GLY A 10 9.43 0.15 -27.80
N GLY A 11 9.95 1.31 -28.21
CA GLY A 11 10.92 2.08 -27.44
C GLY A 11 12.37 1.59 -27.61
N LYS A 12 13.30 2.23 -26.89
CA LYS A 12 14.74 1.89 -26.98
C LYS A 12 15.06 0.46 -26.51
N GLU A 13 14.31 -0.02 -25.52
CA GLU A 13 14.51 -1.33 -24.88
C GLU A 13 13.65 -2.45 -25.52
N ASN A 14 12.90 -2.17 -26.60
CA ASN A 14 11.97 -3.12 -27.23
C ASN A 14 11.00 -3.78 -26.23
N SER A 15 10.48 -3.00 -25.27
CA SER A 15 9.51 -3.49 -24.28
C SER A 15 8.24 -3.95 -24.97
N ASN A 16 7.76 -5.15 -24.62
CA ASN A 16 6.57 -5.80 -25.20
C ASN A 16 5.43 -5.96 -24.16
N ALA A 17 5.62 -5.41 -22.95
CA ALA A 17 4.65 -5.40 -21.86
C ALA A 17 4.80 -4.14 -21.01
N PHE A 18 3.82 -3.88 -20.14
CA PHE A 18 3.99 -2.94 -19.03
C PHE A 18 3.29 -3.42 -17.76
N LEU A 19 3.88 -3.07 -16.62
CA LEU A 19 3.30 -3.27 -15.30
C LEU A 19 2.46 -2.04 -14.94
N VAL A 20 1.19 -2.28 -14.59
CA VAL A 20 0.23 -1.26 -14.15
C VAL A 20 0.16 -1.26 -12.64
N ILE A 21 0.41 -0.09 -12.06
CA ILE A 21 0.31 0.11 -10.62
C ILE A 21 -0.68 1.22 -10.37
N VAL A 22 -1.75 0.87 -9.65
CA VAL A 22 -2.82 1.79 -9.31
C VAL A 22 -2.79 2.03 -7.81
N ASP A 23 -2.61 3.29 -7.42
CA ASP A 23 -2.84 3.70 -6.04
C ASP A 23 -4.36 3.66 -5.77
N ARG A 24 -4.77 2.80 -4.84
CA ARG A 24 -6.20 2.62 -4.52
C ARG A 24 -6.84 3.84 -3.88
N TYR A 25 -6.06 4.71 -3.24
CA TYR A 25 -6.55 5.90 -2.56
C TYR A 25 -6.78 7.04 -3.54
N ILE A 26 -5.73 7.51 -4.21
CA ILE A 26 -5.80 8.66 -5.14
C ILE A 26 -6.24 8.27 -6.57
N LYS A 27 -6.36 6.97 -6.86
CA LYS A 27 -6.67 6.43 -8.21
C LYS A 27 -5.65 6.83 -9.28
N SER A 28 -4.44 7.21 -8.86
CA SER A 28 -3.34 7.49 -9.78
C SER A 28 -2.79 6.18 -10.33
N VAL A 29 -2.43 6.19 -11.61
CA VAL A 29 -1.90 5.04 -12.32
C VAL A 29 -0.47 5.33 -12.74
N ARG A 30 0.42 4.37 -12.53
CA ARG A 30 1.77 4.36 -13.08
C ARG A 30 1.91 3.19 -14.04
N PHE A 31 2.43 3.47 -15.23
CA PHE A 31 2.80 2.48 -16.22
C PHE A 31 4.30 2.32 -16.22
N LEU A 32 4.77 1.09 -16.03
CA LEU A 32 6.20 0.78 -16.02
C LEU A 32 6.48 -0.15 -17.20
N PRO A 33 7.26 0.28 -18.21
CA PRO A 33 7.59 -0.57 -19.35
C PRO A 33 8.44 -1.76 -18.87
N CYS A 34 8.15 -2.94 -19.42
CA CYS A 34 8.77 -4.19 -19.03
C CYS A 34 8.68 -5.22 -20.17
N HIS A 35 9.21 -6.42 -19.93
CA HIS A 35 9.15 -7.51 -20.90
C HIS A 35 8.28 -8.66 -20.38
N LYS A 36 7.52 -9.31 -21.26
CA LYS A 36 6.67 -10.46 -20.94
C LYS A 36 7.50 -11.61 -20.35
N GLU A 37 8.79 -11.63 -20.59
CA GLU A 37 9.74 -12.65 -20.18
C GLU A 37 10.48 -12.29 -18.88
N ASP A 38 10.20 -11.12 -18.30
CA ASP A 38 10.83 -10.68 -17.04
C ASP A 38 10.57 -11.65 -15.91
N THR A 39 11.62 -11.89 -15.12
CA THR A 39 11.56 -12.76 -13.95
C THR A 39 10.87 -12.10 -12.77
N ALA A 40 10.59 -12.88 -11.72
CA ALA A 40 10.09 -12.37 -10.45
C ALA A 40 11.05 -11.34 -9.82
N MET A 41 12.37 -11.54 -9.98
CA MET A 41 13.40 -10.62 -9.50
C MET A 41 13.41 -9.30 -10.26
N ASP A 42 13.33 -9.35 -11.60
CA ASP A 42 13.27 -8.13 -12.43
C ASP A 42 12.04 -7.31 -12.10
N THR A 43 10.91 -7.99 -11.86
CA THR A 43 9.65 -7.35 -11.44
C THR A 43 9.80 -6.70 -10.06
N ALA A 44 10.46 -7.35 -9.10
CA ALA A 44 10.72 -6.80 -7.78
C ALA A 44 11.62 -5.56 -7.84
N LEU A 45 12.68 -5.60 -8.64
CA LEU A 45 13.57 -4.46 -8.90
C LEU A 45 12.82 -3.29 -9.56
N LEU A 46 11.99 -3.58 -10.56
CA LEU A 46 11.19 -2.57 -11.25
C LEU A 46 10.23 -1.88 -10.27
N PHE A 47 9.57 -2.65 -9.41
CA PHE A 47 8.70 -2.15 -8.36
C PHE A 47 9.46 -1.31 -7.33
N TRP A 48 10.61 -1.80 -6.84
CA TRP A 48 11.45 -1.10 -5.89
C TRP A 48 11.90 0.27 -6.40
N ASN A 49 12.50 0.28 -7.59
CA ASN A 49 13.12 1.46 -8.16
C ASN A 49 12.11 2.55 -8.56
N ASN A 50 10.87 2.18 -8.89
CA ASN A 50 9.89 3.14 -9.42
C ASN A 50 8.74 3.46 -8.47
N ILE A 51 8.47 2.59 -7.48
CA ILE A 51 7.37 2.78 -6.53
C ILE A 51 7.92 3.08 -5.16
N ILE A 52 8.66 2.15 -4.57
CA ILE A 52 9.14 2.28 -3.18
C ILE A 52 10.03 3.52 -3.04
N SER A 53 10.89 3.78 -4.02
CA SER A 53 11.73 4.98 -4.07
C SER A 53 10.96 6.31 -4.08
N THR A 54 9.74 6.32 -4.64
CA THR A 54 9.00 7.55 -4.96
C THR A 54 7.91 7.84 -3.93
N CYS A 55 7.19 6.82 -3.46
CA CYS A 55 6.09 6.98 -2.51
C CYS A 55 6.28 6.22 -1.18
N GLY A 56 7.41 5.52 -1.02
CA GLY A 56 7.68 4.69 0.15
C GLY A 56 7.02 3.32 0.08
N VAL A 57 7.09 2.57 1.19
CA VAL A 57 6.58 1.20 1.27
C VAL A 57 5.05 1.22 1.45
N PRO A 58 4.27 0.68 0.50
CA PRO A 58 2.82 0.62 0.64
C PRO A 58 2.42 -0.37 1.74
N LYS A 59 1.37 -0.03 2.50
CA LYS A 59 0.86 -0.90 3.58
C LYS A 59 0.22 -2.20 3.08
N ILE A 60 -0.42 -2.13 1.90
CA ILE A 60 -1.13 -3.26 1.30
C ILE A 60 -0.87 -3.21 -0.20
N ILE A 61 -0.38 -4.32 -0.75
CA ILE A 61 -0.28 -4.51 -2.19
C ILE A 61 -1.27 -5.60 -2.58
N ILE A 62 -2.07 -5.32 -3.60
CA ILE A 62 -3.02 -6.28 -4.18
C ILE A 62 -2.55 -6.53 -5.60
N SER A 63 -2.17 -7.76 -5.89
CA SER A 63 -1.96 -8.27 -7.24
C SER A 63 -3.05 -9.28 -7.59
N ASP A 64 -3.18 -9.61 -8.86
CA ASP A 64 -3.89 -10.79 -9.29
C ASP A 64 -3.03 -12.05 -9.06
N ARG A 65 -3.49 -13.20 -9.57
CA ARG A 65 -2.80 -14.50 -9.43
C ARG A 65 -1.86 -14.79 -10.60
N ASP A 66 -1.30 -13.76 -11.24
CA ASP A 66 -0.30 -13.97 -12.28
C ASP A 66 0.93 -14.71 -11.68
N PRO A 67 1.45 -15.77 -12.33
CA PRO A 67 2.64 -16.49 -11.89
C PRO A 67 3.88 -15.62 -11.64
N LYS A 68 3.94 -14.41 -12.21
CA LYS A 68 5.03 -13.46 -11.94
C LYS A 68 4.96 -12.81 -10.56
N PHE A 69 3.77 -12.80 -9.94
CA PHE A 69 3.54 -12.36 -8.57
C PHE A 69 3.49 -13.53 -7.58
N THR A 70 4.29 -14.56 -7.85
CA THR A 70 4.48 -15.72 -6.99
C THR A 70 5.22 -15.37 -5.71
N SER A 71 5.35 -16.35 -4.81
CA SER A 71 6.13 -16.22 -3.58
C SER A 71 7.55 -15.70 -3.82
N GLU A 72 8.17 -16.04 -4.95
CA GLU A 72 9.54 -15.61 -5.28
C GLU A 72 9.65 -14.09 -5.43
N PHE A 73 8.67 -13.44 -6.08
CA PHE A 73 8.60 -11.98 -6.16
C PHE A 73 8.54 -11.36 -4.75
N TRP A 74 7.67 -11.91 -3.89
CA TRP A 74 7.50 -11.40 -2.53
C TRP A 74 8.77 -11.60 -1.71
N THR A 75 9.39 -12.78 -1.75
CA THR A 75 10.64 -13.05 -1.04
C THR A 75 11.71 -12.06 -1.45
N ASN A 76 11.94 -11.88 -2.76
CA ASN A 76 12.92 -10.94 -3.28
C ASN A 76 12.63 -9.49 -2.85
N LEU A 77 11.36 -9.07 -2.91
CA LEU A 77 10.96 -7.73 -2.49
C LEU A 77 11.16 -7.50 -0.99
N HIS A 78 10.80 -8.48 -0.16
CA HIS A 78 10.99 -8.43 1.29
C HIS A 78 12.47 -8.40 1.67
N ASP A 79 13.30 -9.19 0.99
CA ASP A 79 14.75 -9.20 1.22
C ASP A 79 15.36 -7.83 0.83
N MET A 80 14.93 -7.22 -0.28
CA MET A 80 15.33 -5.85 -0.65
C MET A 80 14.90 -4.80 0.37
N LEU A 81 13.72 -4.98 0.97
CA LEU A 81 13.20 -4.14 2.06
C LEU A 81 13.94 -4.36 3.39
N GLY A 82 14.83 -5.34 3.47
CA GLY A 82 15.52 -5.72 4.71
C GLY A 82 14.63 -6.48 5.70
N TYR A 83 13.49 -7.00 5.24
CA TYR A 83 12.66 -7.89 6.02
C TYR A 83 13.26 -9.30 6.01
N THR A 84 13.54 -9.82 7.19
CA THR A 84 13.86 -11.23 7.37
C THR A 84 12.57 -12.04 7.52
N HIS A 85 12.51 -13.20 6.87
CA HIS A 85 11.43 -14.18 7.06
C HIS A 85 11.68 -15.07 8.29
N ASP A 86 12.83 -14.94 8.97
CA ASP A 86 13.13 -15.68 10.18
C ASP A 86 12.47 -15.02 11.39
N TRP A 87 11.29 -15.53 11.74
CA TRP A 87 10.54 -15.08 12.91
C TRP A 87 11.34 -15.16 14.22
N VAL A 88 12.31 -16.07 14.35
CA VAL A 88 13.13 -16.21 15.56
C VAL A 88 14.02 -14.99 15.74
N THR A 89 14.68 -14.53 14.66
CA THR A 89 15.48 -13.29 14.71
C THR A 89 14.65 -12.04 15.02
N LEU A 90 13.35 -12.06 14.67
CA LEU A 90 12.43 -10.96 14.95
C LEU A 90 11.86 -10.97 16.36
N LEU A 91 11.94 -12.08 17.10
CA LEU A 91 11.31 -12.21 18.43
C LEU A 91 11.63 -11.06 19.40
N PRO A 92 12.89 -10.60 19.55
CA PRO A 92 13.18 -9.47 20.44
C PRO A 92 12.47 -8.19 20.01
N ALA A 93 12.39 -7.91 18.71
CA ALA A 93 11.71 -6.74 18.17
C ALA A 93 10.19 -6.83 18.36
N VAL A 94 9.61 -8.00 18.11
CA VAL A 94 8.17 -8.26 18.32
C VAL A 94 7.81 -8.13 19.80
N GLN A 95 8.62 -8.68 20.70
CA GLN A 95 8.39 -8.57 22.14
C GLN A 95 8.46 -7.12 22.61
N LEU A 96 9.40 -6.33 22.08
CA LEU A 96 9.53 -4.91 22.37
C LEU A 96 8.31 -4.12 21.87
N ASP A 97 7.87 -4.37 20.64
CA ASP A 97 6.69 -3.73 20.04
C ASP A 97 5.42 -4.06 20.83
N TYR A 98 5.24 -5.33 21.21
CA TYR A 98 4.13 -5.75 22.06
C TYR A 98 4.13 -5.03 23.41
N ASN A 99 5.29 -4.98 24.09
CA ASN A 99 5.41 -4.37 25.41
C ASN A 99 5.33 -2.83 25.41
N THR A 100 5.39 -2.20 24.25
CA THR A 100 5.27 -0.75 24.08
C THR A 100 3.93 -0.33 23.44
N SER A 101 3.21 -1.29 22.85
CA SER A 101 1.87 -1.10 22.29
C SER A 101 0.79 -1.02 23.37
N GLN A 102 -0.22 -0.17 23.17
CA GLN A 102 -1.34 -0.03 24.11
C GLN A 102 -2.33 -1.19 23.96
N HIS A 103 -2.78 -1.75 25.08
CA HIS A 103 -3.84 -2.77 25.09
C HIS A 103 -5.19 -2.20 25.51
N SER A 104 -6.26 -2.71 24.90
CA SER A 104 -7.63 -2.26 25.14
C SER A 104 -8.10 -2.46 26.57
N THR A 105 -7.63 -3.50 27.26
CA THR A 105 -8.07 -3.85 28.62
C THR A 105 -7.49 -2.93 29.68
N THR A 106 -6.24 -2.49 29.53
CA THR A 106 -5.51 -1.67 30.52
C THR A 106 -5.45 -0.19 30.13
N GLY A 107 -5.68 0.14 28.86
CA GLY A 107 -5.49 1.48 28.30
C GLY A 107 -4.04 1.98 28.32
N LYS A 108 -3.09 1.11 28.67
CA LYS A 108 -1.65 1.39 28.81
C LYS A 108 -0.85 0.25 28.20
N SER A 109 0.38 0.54 27.78
CA SER A 109 1.32 -0.52 27.39
C SER A 109 1.82 -1.30 28.61
N PRO A 110 2.28 -2.55 28.46
CA PRO A 110 2.78 -3.35 29.57
C PRO A 110 4.03 -2.77 30.25
N SER A 111 5.01 -2.24 29.48
CA SER A 111 6.29 -1.78 30.04
C SER A 111 6.17 -0.70 31.14
N PRO A 112 5.33 0.34 31.02
CA PRO A 112 5.13 1.31 32.10
C PRO A 112 4.40 0.74 33.31
N VAL A 113 3.58 -0.30 33.13
CA VAL A 113 2.88 -0.98 34.23
C VAL A 113 3.85 -1.87 35.01
N GLU A 114 4.75 -2.56 34.33
CA GLU A 114 5.73 -3.47 34.93
C GLU A 114 6.97 -2.75 35.46
N LYS A 115 7.55 -1.86 34.66
CA LYS A 115 8.89 -1.28 34.85
C LYS A 115 8.87 0.22 35.13
N GLY A 116 7.73 0.88 34.92
CA GLY A 116 7.56 2.33 35.13
C GLY A 116 8.00 3.21 33.96
N TRP A 117 8.51 2.65 32.86
CA TRP A 117 8.96 3.41 31.69
C TRP A 117 8.82 2.60 30.39
N ASN A 118 8.76 3.29 29.26
CA ASN A 118 8.92 2.69 27.93
C ASN A 118 10.34 2.97 27.41
N PRO A 119 11.00 2.00 26.78
CA PRO A 119 12.28 2.22 26.11
C PRO A 119 12.15 3.23 24.98
N LEU A 120 13.19 4.05 24.81
CA LEU A 120 13.32 5.01 23.72
C LEU A 120 13.83 4.30 22.47
N PHE A 121 13.21 4.56 21.33
CA PHE A 121 13.67 4.07 20.04
C PHE A 121 14.63 5.09 19.41
N PRO A 122 15.56 4.66 18.54
CA PRO A 122 16.43 5.59 17.79
C PRO A 122 15.66 6.70 17.07
N VAL A 123 14.45 6.42 16.58
CA VAL A 123 13.57 7.40 15.94
C VAL A 123 13.05 8.49 16.88
N ASP A 124 12.96 8.21 18.18
CA ASP A 124 12.50 9.18 19.18
C ASP A 124 13.57 10.26 19.44
N HIS A 125 14.84 9.89 19.27
CA HIS A 125 15.96 10.84 19.31
C HIS A 125 15.99 11.73 18.08
N LEU A 126 15.63 11.20 16.91
CA LEU A 126 15.55 11.99 15.67
C LEU A 126 14.39 13.01 15.74
N LYS A 127 13.21 12.61 16.24
CA LYS A 127 12.02 13.48 16.23
C LYS A 127 12.10 14.70 17.16
N LYS A 128 12.90 14.65 18.23
CA LYS A 128 12.97 15.73 19.23
C LYS A 128 13.54 17.03 18.65
N ASP A 129 14.48 16.93 17.72
CA ASP A 129 15.22 18.09 17.20
C ASP A 129 14.78 18.52 15.79
N LEU A 130 13.89 17.75 15.13
CA LEU A 130 13.62 17.88 13.70
C LEU A 130 12.48 18.82 13.28
N LEU A 131 11.68 19.41 14.19
CA LEU A 131 10.42 20.03 13.78
C LEU A 131 10.24 21.50 14.21
N THR A 132 11.07 22.37 13.62
CA THR A 132 10.54 23.67 13.18
C THR A 132 9.99 23.48 11.77
N ILE A 133 8.74 23.02 11.65
CA ILE A 133 8.11 22.79 10.34
C ILE A 133 8.07 24.12 9.59
N HIS A 134 8.80 24.20 8.46
CA HIS A 134 8.76 25.37 7.60
C HIS A 134 7.30 25.61 7.14
N PRO A 135 6.76 26.85 7.16
CA PRO A 135 5.36 27.14 6.88
C PRO A 135 4.83 26.49 5.58
N THR A 136 5.67 26.43 4.54
CA THR A 136 5.35 25.80 3.25
C THR A 136 4.98 24.31 3.36
N VAL A 137 5.61 23.56 4.25
CA VAL A 137 5.30 22.12 4.43
C VAL A 137 3.93 21.96 5.07
N LYS A 138 3.56 22.87 5.98
CA LYS A 138 2.23 22.92 6.58
C LYS A 138 1.17 23.28 5.53
N ASP A 139 1.43 24.30 4.71
CA ASP A 139 0.53 24.70 3.63
C ASP A 139 0.32 23.57 2.61
N PHE A 140 1.40 22.86 2.27
CA PHE A 140 1.34 21.69 1.39
C PHE A 140 0.56 20.53 2.02
N HIS A 141 0.75 20.27 3.31
CA HIS A 141 -0.03 19.26 4.04
C HIS A 141 -1.53 19.60 4.03
N ASP A 142 -1.89 20.87 4.28
CA ASP A 142 -3.28 21.32 4.27
C ASP A 142 -3.88 21.27 2.87
N MET A 143 -3.12 21.64 1.84
CA MET A 143 -3.52 21.47 0.44
C MET A 143 -3.77 19.98 0.13
N TRP A 144 -2.86 19.10 0.50
CA TRP A 144 -2.97 17.66 0.27
C TRP A 144 -4.19 17.08 0.96
N LYS A 145 -4.44 17.47 2.21
CA LYS A 145 -5.61 17.04 2.99
C LYS A 145 -6.92 17.46 2.32
N ARG A 146 -7.02 18.71 1.85
CA ARG A 146 -8.19 19.19 1.10
C ARG A 146 -8.42 18.42 -0.20
N ALA A 147 -7.34 18.12 -0.94
CA ALA A 147 -7.43 17.34 -2.18
C ALA A 147 -7.93 15.92 -1.90
N CYS A 148 -7.41 15.29 -0.84
CA CYS A 148 -7.84 13.99 -0.36
C CYS A 148 -9.32 13.96 0.04
N ASP A 149 -9.78 14.94 0.82
CA ASP A 149 -11.18 15.06 1.23
C ASP A 149 -12.12 15.27 0.04
N LYS A 150 -11.68 16.05 -0.96
CA LYS A 150 -12.43 16.23 -2.20
C LYS A 150 -12.52 14.92 -2.99
N ALA A 151 -11.41 14.21 -3.16
CA ALA A 151 -11.37 12.93 -3.85
C ALA A 151 -12.28 11.89 -3.16
N ALA A 152 -12.25 11.82 -1.83
CA ALA A 152 -13.11 10.94 -1.05
C ALA A 152 -14.61 11.21 -1.29
N ARG A 153 -15.01 12.49 -1.34
CA ARG A 153 -16.39 12.88 -1.66
C ARG A 153 -16.78 12.48 -3.08
N CYS A 154 -15.95 12.78 -4.08
CA CYS A 154 -16.22 12.40 -5.47
C CYS A 154 -16.37 10.88 -5.64
N ILE A 155 -15.57 10.08 -4.93
CA ILE A 155 -15.69 8.62 -4.94
C ILE A 155 -17.00 8.17 -4.31
N ALA A 156 -17.42 8.78 -3.20
CA ALA A 156 -18.70 8.46 -2.54
C ALA A 156 -19.89 8.80 -3.44
N GLU A 157 -19.88 9.98 -4.06
CA GLU A 157 -20.91 10.42 -5.02
C GLU A 157 -20.99 9.49 -6.23
N ALA A 158 -19.83 9.11 -6.80
CA ALA A 158 -19.78 8.17 -7.93
C ALA A 158 -20.31 6.78 -7.55
N LYS A 159 -20.05 6.31 -6.31
CA LYS A 159 -20.57 5.04 -5.81
C LYS A 159 -22.10 5.08 -5.69
N GLU A 160 -22.65 6.16 -5.17
CA GLU A 160 -24.12 6.34 -5.03
C GLU A 160 -24.78 6.44 -6.41
N TYR A 161 -24.20 7.21 -7.33
CA TYR A 161 -24.67 7.30 -8.72
C TYR A 161 -24.69 5.93 -9.40
N ASN A 162 -23.61 5.15 -9.27
CA ASN A 162 -23.53 3.81 -9.84
C ASN A 162 -24.57 2.86 -9.25
N LYS A 163 -24.81 2.93 -7.93
CA LYS A 163 -25.86 2.17 -7.25
C LYS A 163 -27.25 2.50 -7.81
N GLN A 164 -27.61 3.78 -7.86
CA GLN A 164 -28.90 4.23 -8.38
C GLN A 164 -29.13 3.83 -9.84
N ARG A 165 -28.06 3.80 -10.65
CA ARG A 165 -28.15 3.32 -12.04
C ARG A 165 -28.35 1.81 -12.09
N TRP A 166 -27.62 1.04 -11.28
CA TRP A 166 -27.71 -0.42 -11.23
C TRP A 166 -29.10 -0.88 -10.80
N ASP A 167 -29.64 -0.28 -9.74
CA ASP A 167 -30.97 -0.59 -9.20
C ASP A 167 -32.09 -0.30 -10.23
N LYS A 168 -31.90 0.69 -11.12
CA LYS A 168 -32.84 0.99 -12.22
C LYS A 168 -32.81 -0.04 -13.35
N SER A 169 -31.68 -0.68 -13.60
CA SER A 169 -31.55 -1.67 -14.69
C SER A 169 -31.63 -3.13 -14.22
N HIS A 170 -31.64 -3.39 -12.91
CA HIS A 170 -31.74 -4.71 -12.31
C HIS A 170 -32.82 -4.71 -11.21
N MET A 171 -34.09 -4.61 -11.61
CA MET A 171 -35.20 -4.95 -10.71
C MET A 171 -35.32 -6.47 -10.62
N GLU A 172 -35.38 -7.00 -9.39
CA GLU A 172 -35.67 -8.43 -9.19
C GLU A 172 -37.09 -8.73 -9.73
N PRO A 173 -37.29 -9.88 -10.40
CA PRO A 173 -38.62 -10.27 -10.86
C PRO A 173 -39.56 -10.39 -9.66
N ASP A 174 -40.76 -9.82 -9.77
CA ASP A 174 -41.81 -9.96 -8.76
C ASP A 174 -42.39 -11.38 -8.84
N PHE A 175 -41.89 -12.29 -8.00
CA PHE A 175 -42.44 -13.64 -7.89
C PHE A 175 -43.61 -13.64 -6.91
N LYS A 176 -44.78 -14.05 -7.39
CA LYS A 176 -45.93 -14.36 -6.53
C LYS A 176 -45.88 -15.84 -6.16
N GLU A 177 -45.99 -16.16 -4.87
CA GLU A 177 -46.02 -17.55 -4.40
C GLU A 177 -47.20 -18.30 -5.05
N GLY A 178 -46.89 -19.19 -6.00
CA GLY A 178 -47.89 -20.01 -6.70
C GLY A 178 -47.58 -20.41 -8.14
N ASP A 179 -46.54 -19.84 -8.79
CA ASP A 179 -45.99 -20.30 -10.09
C ASP A 179 -44.73 -21.16 -9.90
#